data_AF-A0A9D5A7L2-F1
#
_entry.id   AF-A0A9D5A7L2-F1
#
_cell.length_a   1.000
_cell.length_b   1.000
_cell.length_c   1.000
_cell.angle_alpha   90.00
_cell.angle_beta   90.00
_cell.angle_gamma   90.00
#
_symmetry.space_group_name_H-M   'P 1'
#
loop_
_entity.id
_entity.type
_entity.pdbx_description
1 polymer ?
#
loop_
_entity_poly.entity_id
_entity_poly.type
_entity_poly.pdbx_seq_one_letter_code
_entity_poly.pdbx_strand_id
1 'polypeptide(L)'
;MSQSDTDDMDVDEALEDGVISYVNMAARENGALSCRPQDRPDLLKRIFRLKFEQLKDDVINKGVLGKVKSYMYVTEFQKRGLPHVHMLLVLESNDKLRDPKDYDSMVREEIHQLECEPQLNEALVKHMIHRPCGVINRKSPCIKDGRCKKMHPKQFLDETRQGTDSYPEYRKRFDESISLGRDRFINNRWVVPYNSRLLLKYDCHINVEICTSIKGIMYLYKYVYKGPDRVAMEVHKGSYMDKIQQYVDARWICAPEALWKIFQFTLY
;
A
#
# COMPACT_ATOMS: atom_id res chain seq x y z
N MET A 1 -38.89 1.75 11.09
CA MET A 1 -38.32 3.12 11.21
C MET A 1 -37.10 2.97 12.11
N SER A 2 -35.87 3.00 11.64
CA SER A 2 -35.25 3.74 10.55
C SER A 2 -34.45 2.81 9.62
N GLN A 3 -34.69 2.93 8.30
CA GLN A 3 -33.75 2.49 7.28
C GLN A 3 -32.47 3.32 7.47
N SER A 4 -31.32 2.67 7.62
CA SER A 4 -30.04 3.29 7.32
C SER A 4 -29.82 3.08 5.83
N ASP A 5 -30.12 4.12 5.06
CA ASP A 5 -29.82 4.20 3.64
C ASP A 5 -28.29 4.11 3.48
N THR A 6 -27.79 2.91 3.24
CA THR A 6 -26.53 2.75 2.52
C THR A 6 -26.91 2.91 1.06
N ASP A 7 -26.72 4.10 0.52
CA ASP A 7 -26.75 4.32 -0.92
C ASP A 7 -25.78 3.32 -1.56
N ASP A 8 -26.33 2.30 -2.22
CA ASP A 8 -25.59 1.43 -3.14
C ASP A 8 -25.09 2.34 -4.26
N MET A 9 -23.86 2.82 -4.09
CA MET A 9 -23.20 3.69 -5.04
C MET A 9 -22.96 2.90 -6.32
N ASP A 10 -23.65 3.29 -7.39
CA ASP A 10 -23.48 2.67 -8.70
C ASP A 10 -22.02 2.87 -9.13
N VAL A 11 -21.27 1.77 -9.16
CA VAL A 11 -19.82 1.77 -9.39
C VAL A 11 -19.51 2.39 -10.76
N ASP A 12 -20.44 2.27 -11.70
CA ASP A 12 -20.36 2.84 -13.03
C ASP A 12 -20.48 4.38 -12.99
N GLU A 13 -21.37 4.96 -12.16
CA GLU A 13 -21.52 6.42 -12.02
C GLU A 13 -20.29 7.08 -11.32
N ALA A 14 -19.61 6.34 -10.44
CA ALA A 14 -18.36 6.80 -9.82
C ALA A 14 -17.18 6.82 -10.82
N LEU A 15 -17.22 5.96 -11.84
CA LEU A 15 -16.18 5.78 -12.85
C LEU A 15 -16.42 6.60 -14.13
N GLU A 16 -17.67 6.94 -14.44
CA GLU A 16 -18.06 7.61 -15.68
C GLU A 16 -17.37 8.96 -15.89
N ASP A 17 -16.86 9.61 -14.82
CA ASP A 17 -16.28 10.95 -14.92
C ASP A 17 -15.03 11.21 -14.06
N GLY A 18 -14.19 10.22 -13.73
CA GLY A 18 -12.79 10.54 -13.37
C GLY A 18 -12.07 9.71 -12.32
N VAL A 19 -11.07 10.36 -11.71
CA VAL A 19 -9.88 9.72 -11.15
C VAL A 19 -9.96 9.54 -9.64
N ILE A 20 -9.54 8.37 -9.17
CA ILE A 20 -9.61 7.90 -7.79
C ILE A 20 -8.20 7.82 -7.21
N SER A 21 -8.02 8.09 -5.92
CA SER A 21 -6.72 7.96 -5.25
C SER A 21 -6.65 6.66 -4.44
N TYR A 22 -5.61 5.86 -4.67
CA TYR A 22 -5.31 4.65 -3.93
C TYR A 22 -4.16 4.90 -2.96
N VAL A 23 -4.40 4.65 -1.68
CA VAL A 23 -3.42 4.83 -0.60
C VAL A 23 -3.14 3.48 0.03
N ASN A 24 -1.86 3.15 0.16
CA ASN A 24 -1.39 1.93 0.76
C ASN A 24 -0.38 2.24 1.85
N MET A 25 -0.74 1.93 3.09
CA MET A 25 0.12 2.15 4.27
C MET A 25 0.56 0.80 4.84
N ALA A 26 1.87 0.65 5.08
CA ALA A 26 2.45 -0.56 5.62
C ALA A 26 3.32 -0.29 6.86
N ALA A 27 3.15 -1.10 7.90
CA ALA A 27 4.13 -1.15 8.97
C ALA A 27 5.48 -1.67 8.42
N ARG A 28 6.56 -0.92 8.62
CA ARG A 28 7.93 -1.35 8.28
C ARG A 28 8.78 -1.46 9.54
N GLU A 29 9.75 -2.36 9.49
CA GLU A 29 10.80 -2.48 10.51
C GLU A 29 11.79 -1.32 10.38
N ASN A 30 11.81 -0.42 11.35
CA ASN A 30 12.91 0.54 11.51
C ASN A 30 13.71 0.13 12.75
N GLY A 31 14.96 -0.28 12.52
CA GLY A 31 15.87 -0.73 13.56
C GLY A 31 16.35 0.44 14.42
N ALA A 32 15.91 0.47 15.67
CA ALA A 32 16.50 1.27 16.75
C ALA A 32 16.21 0.72 18.16
N LEU A 33 15.31 -0.26 18.32
CA LEU A 33 15.12 -0.98 19.58
C LEU A 33 15.84 -2.33 19.55
N SER A 34 16.26 -2.83 20.72
CA SER A 34 16.84 -4.17 20.87
C SER A 34 15.88 -5.31 20.51
N CYS A 35 14.60 -4.98 20.31
CA CYS A 35 13.53 -5.87 19.87
C CYS A 35 12.99 -5.44 18.50
N ARG A 36 12.67 -6.42 17.64
CA ARG A 36 12.04 -6.16 16.35
C ARG A 36 10.58 -5.79 16.58
N PRO A 37 9.95 -5.01 15.70
CA PRO A 37 8.53 -4.68 15.84
C PRO A 37 7.61 -5.92 15.96
N GLN A 38 7.98 -7.07 15.38
CA GLN A 38 7.22 -8.32 15.56
C GLN A 38 7.23 -8.87 16.98
N ASP A 39 8.23 -8.51 17.79
CA ASP A 39 8.37 -9.00 19.16
C ASP A 39 7.41 -8.27 20.12
N ARG A 40 6.83 -7.14 19.69
CA ARG A 40 5.81 -6.36 20.42
C ARG A 40 4.57 -6.10 19.56
N PRO A 41 3.83 -7.17 19.17
CA PRO A 41 2.68 -7.04 18.30
C PRO A 41 1.56 -6.19 18.92
N ASP A 42 1.51 -6.06 20.25
CA ASP A 42 0.61 -5.18 20.99
C ASP A 42 0.86 -3.70 20.69
N LEU A 43 2.10 -3.23 20.85
CA LEU A 43 2.47 -1.84 20.57
C LEU A 43 2.39 -1.53 19.09
N LEU A 44 2.89 -2.44 18.26
CA LEU A 44 2.90 -2.30 16.81
C LEU A 44 1.51 -2.00 16.28
N LYS A 45 0.50 -2.76 16.71
CA LYS A 45 -0.88 -2.56 16.28
C LYS A 45 -1.48 -1.27 16.75
N ARG A 46 -1.26 -0.91 18.02
CA ARG A 46 -1.80 0.34 18.58
C ARG A 46 -1.22 1.55 17.85
N ILE A 47 0.09 1.58 17.65
CA ILE A 47 0.77 2.66 16.92
C ILE A 47 0.29 2.69 15.47
N PHE A 48 0.23 1.54 14.79
CA PHE A 48 -0.26 1.48 13.42
C PHE A 48 -1.71 1.97 13.32
N ARG A 49 -2.59 1.52 14.21
CA ARG A 49 -3.99 1.94 14.28
C ARG A 49 -4.13 3.44 14.50
N LEU A 50 -3.37 4.01 15.43
CA LEU A 50 -3.37 5.45 15.69
C LEU A 50 -2.91 6.25 14.48
N LYS A 51 -1.81 5.84 13.84
CA LYS A 51 -1.34 6.47 12.59
C LYS A 51 -2.38 6.34 11.47
N PHE A 52 -3.03 5.18 11.35
CA PHE A 52 -4.04 4.93 10.33
C PHE A 52 -5.30 5.77 10.55
N GLU A 53 -5.78 5.92 11.78
CA GLU A 53 -6.93 6.78 12.07
C GLU A 53 -6.62 8.27 11.84
N GLN A 54 -5.40 8.71 12.15
CA GLN A 54 -4.96 10.05 11.77
C GLN A 54 -4.87 10.22 10.25
N LEU A 55 -4.38 9.19 9.53
CA LEU A 55 -4.31 9.20 8.07
C LEU A 55 -5.71 9.31 7.47
N LYS A 56 -6.66 8.53 7.97
CA LYS A 56 -8.08 8.62 7.59
C LYS A 56 -8.63 10.02 7.77
N ASP A 57 -8.47 10.60 8.95
CA ASP A 57 -8.95 11.95 9.23
C ASP A 57 -8.32 12.99 8.30
N ASP A 58 -7.01 12.91 8.05
CA ASP A 58 -6.33 13.81 7.14
C ASP A 58 -6.81 13.72 5.69
N VAL A 59 -7.00 12.50 5.17
CA VAL A 59 -7.37 12.32 3.76
C VAL A 59 -8.87 12.45 3.51
N ILE A 60 -9.72 12.05 4.47
CA ILE A 60 -11.18 12.09 4.33
C ILE A 60 -11.74 13.44 4.79
N ASN A 61 -11.35 13.91 5.97
CA ASN A 61 -11.98 15.09 6.59
C ASN A 61 -11.20 16.38 6.30
N LYS A 62 -9.87 16.34 6.33
CA LYS A 62 -9.03 17.53 6.11
C LYS A 62 -8.69 17.77 4.63
N GLY A 63 -9.11 16.90 3.73
CA GLY A 63 -8.93 17.05 2.29
C GLY A 63 -7.47 17.11 1.85
N VAL A 64 -6.54 16.40 2.52
CA VAL A 64 -5.11 16.40 2.14
C VAL A 64 -4.89 15.94 0.69
N LEU A 65 -5.78 15.09 0.17
CA LEU A 65 -5.77 14.61 -1.22
C LEU A 65 -6.97 15.13 -2.02
N GLY A 66 -7.61 16.22 -1.59
CA GLY A 66 -8.89 16.70 -2.13
C GLY A 66 -10.09 16.23 -1.30
N LYS A 67 -11.26 16.79 -1.58
CA LYS A 67 -12.52 16.47 -0.91
C LYS A 67 -13.00 15.09 -1.35
N VAL A 68 -13.24 14.21 -0.37
CA VAL A 68 -13.64 12.83 -0.60
C VAL A 68 -15.16 12.74 -0.67
N LYS A 69 -15.69 12.21 -1.77
CA LYS A 69 -17.10 11.86 -1.95
C LYS A 69 -17.41 10.56 -1.20
N SER A 70 -16.55 9.56 -1.36
CA SER A 70 -16.67 8.26 -0.70
C SER A 70 -15.33 7.54 -0.60
N TYR A 71 -15.24 6.56 0.28
CA TYR A 71 -14.02 5.78 0.46
C TYR A 71 -14.32 4.33 0.87
N MET A 72 -13.36 3.45 0.59
CA MET A 72 -13.33 2.09 1.10
C MET A 72 -11.91 1.75 1.54
N TYR A 73 -11.77 0.87 2.54
CA TYR A 73 -10.46 0.36 2.92
C TYR A 73 -10.54 -1.08 3.41
N VAL A 74 -9.41 -1.77 3.33
CA VAL A 74 -9.23 -3.12 3.87
C VAL A 74 -7.91 -3.17 4.62
N THR A 75 -7.97 -3.66 5.85
CA THR A 75 -6.80 -3.98 6.66
C THR A 75 -6.46 -5.46 6.48
N GLU A 76 -5.29 -5.72 5.92
CA GLU A 76 -4.70 -7.06 5.81
C GLU A 76 -3.47 -7.18 6.74
N PHE A 77 -3.10 -8.42 7.03
CA PHE A 77 -1.86 -8.73 7.75
C PHE A 77 -0.89 -9.40 6.78
N GLN A 78 -0.07 -8.60 6.11
CA GLN A 78 0.96 -9.12 5.22
C GLN A 78 2.08 -9.80 6.02
N LYS A 79 2.81 -10.75 5.40
CA LYS A 79 4.05 -11.41 5.88
C LYS A 79 4.34 -11.35 7.39
N ARG A 80 4.38 -12.49 8.09
CA ARG A 80 4.58 -12.57 9.56
C ARG A 80 3.55 -11.77 10.38
N GLY A 81 2.56 -11.15 9.74
CA GLY A 81 1.43 -10.48 10.37
C GLY A 81 1.50 -8.96 10.42
N LEU A 82 2.41 -8.28 9.71
CA LEU A 82 2.44 -6.82 9.76
C LEU A 82 1.12 -6.24 9.18
N PRO A 83 0.43 -5.35 9.91
CA PRO A 83 -0.78 -4.72 9.44
C PRO A 83 -0.45 -3.82 8.25
N HIS A 84 -1.36 -3.85 7.30
CA HIS A 84 -1.22 -3.23 6.01
C HIS A 84 -2.61 -2.80 5.54
N VAL A 85 -2.76 -1.54 5.17
CA VAL A 85 -4.06 -1.04 4.70
C VAL A 85 -3.99 -0.71 3.22
N HIS A 86 -5.03 -1.15 2.52
CA HIS A 86 -5.40 -0.70 1.19
C HIS A 86 -6.59 0.23 1.33
N MET A 87 -6.51 1.46 0.82
CA MET A 87 -7.59 2.45 0.87
C MET A 87 -7.79 3.06 -0.51
N LEU A 88 -9.05 3.30 -0.86
CA LEU A 88 -9.45 3.96 -2.09
C LEU A 88 -10.35 5.13 -1.75
N LEU A 89 -10.06 6.27 -2.37
CA LEU A 89 -10.71 7.55 -2.15
C LEU A 89 -11.30 8.02 -3.47
N VAL A 90 -12.63 8.08 -3.54
CA VAL A 90 -13.36 8.70 -4.65
C VAL A 90 -13.49 10.18 -4.33
N LEU A 91 -12.88 11.03 -5.16
CA LEU A 91 -12.89 12.48 -4.98
C LEU A 91 -14.18 13.09 -5.54
N GLU A 92 -14.60 14.21 -4.95
CA GLU A 92 -15.70 15.04 -5.44
C GLU A 92 -15.37 15.64 -6.82
N SER A 93 -16.39 15.89 -7.65
CA SER A 93 -16.20 16.27 -9.06
C SER A 93 -15.31 17.49 -9.31
N ASN A 94 -15.24 18.41 -8.35
CA ASN A 94 -14.42 19.62 -8.41
C ASN A 94 -12.94 19.37 -8.05
N ASP A 95 -12.66 18.30 -7.31
CA ASP A 95 -11.31 17.92 -6.85
C ASP A 95 -10.77 16.70 -7.61
N LYS A 96 -11.51 16.19 -8.60
CA LYS A 96 -11.06 15.11 -9.49
C LYS A 96 -9.83 15.57 -10.28
N LEU A 97 -8.81 14.72 -10.30
CA LEU A 97 -7.58 14.93 -11.06
C LEU A 97 -7.83 14.58 -12.53
N ARG A 98 -7.60 15.50 -13.47
CA ARG A 98 -7.99 15.30 -14.88
C ARG A 98 -6.80 15.24 -15.82
N ASP A 99 -5.69 15.84 -15.43
CA ASP A 99 -4.52 15.95 -16.28
C ASP A 99 -3.20 15.62 -15.56
N PRO A 100 -2.10 15.43 -16.30
CA PRO A 100 -0.79 15.15 -15.69
C PRO A 100 -0.28 16.17 -14.68
N LYS A 101 -0.68 17.45 -14.77
CA LYS A 101 -0.28 18.49 -13.81
C LYS A 101 -0.99 18.27 -12.48
N ASP A 102 -2.28 17.92 -12.51
CA ASP A 102 -3.01 17.51 -11.31
C ASP A 102 -2.34 16.30 -10.67
N TYR A 103 -1.92 15.32 -11.48
CA TYR A 103 -1.24 14.12 -10.99
C TYR A 103 0.06 14.45 -10.27
N ASP A 104 0.91 15.27 -10.89
CA ASP A 104 2.20 15.69 -10.34
C ASP A 104 2.06 16.56 -9.09
N SER A 105 0.92 17.26 -8.93
CA SER A 105 0.62 18.02 -7.72
C SER A 105 0.35 17.11 -6.51
N MET A 106 -0.16 15.90 -6.75
CA MET A 106 -0.56 14.97 -5.70
C MET A 106 0.47 13.87 -5.44
N VAL A 107 1.06 13.31 -6.50
CA VAL A 107 1.93 12.14 -6.43
C VAL A 107 3.24 12.42 -7.14
N ARG A 108 4.33 12.08 -6.46
CA ARG A 108 5.69 12.12 -7.00
C ARG A 108 6.25 10.70 -7.05
N GLU A 109 7.07 10.40 -8.07
CA GLU A 109 7.80 9.13 -8.17
C GLU A 109 9.29 9.38 -8.50
N GLU A 110 9.85 10.47 -8.00
CA GLU A 110 11.26 10.83 -8.19
C GLU A 110 11.83 11.50 -6.93
N ILE A 111 13.16 11.41 -6.79
CA ILE A 111 13.94 12.10 -5.77
C ILE A 111 14.35 13.44 -6.37
N HIS A 112 13.96 14.55 -5.75
CA HIS A 112 14.38 15.88 -6.18
C HIS A 112 15.72 16.25 -5.56
N GLN A 113 16.45 17.14 -6.23
CA GLN A 113 17.76 17.69 -5.83
C GLN A 113 17.95 17.70 -4.31
N LEU A 114 18.94 16.93 -3.85
CA LEU A 114 19.18 16.57 -2.45
C LEU A 114 19.19 17.76 -1.48
N GLU A 115 19.65 18.90 -2.00
CA GLU A 115 19.87 20.15 -1.26
C GLU A 115 18.59 20.94 -0.99
N CYS A 116 17.55 20.77 -1.80
CA CYS A 116 16.32 21.58 -1.70
C CYS A 116 15.31 21.03 -0.67
N GLU A 117 15.18 19.70 -0.58
CA GLU A 117 14.21 19.04 0.31
C GLU A 117 14.87 17.92 1.15
N PRO A 118 15.86 18.23 2.02
CA PRO A 118 16.70 17.21 2.67
C PRO A 118 15.90 16.24 3.55
N GLN A 119 14.91 16.75 4.31
CA GLN A 119 14.05 15.92 5.17
C GLN A 119 13.17 14.97 4.35
N LEU A 120 12.65 15.43 3.20
CA LEU A 120 11.84 14.60 2.31
C LEU A 120 12.70 13.51 1.70
N ASN A 121 13.91 13.85 1.25
CA ASN A 121 14.83 12.91 0.64
C ASN A 121 15.28 11.83 1.63
N GLU A 122 15.54 12.19 2.89
CA GLU A 122 15.80 11.21 3.95
C GLU A 122 14.63 10.24 4.13
N ALA A 123 13.40 10.77 4.26
CA ALA A 123 12.20 9.95 4.39
C ALA A 123 11.94 9.07 3.16
N LEU A 124 12.18 9.60 1.95
CA LEU A 124 12.02 8.91 0.69
C LEU A 124 13.00 7.73 0.59
N VAL A 125 14.30 7.97 0.83
CA VAL A 125 15.32 6.93 0.82
C VAL A 125 15.00 5.82 1.83
N LYS A 126 14.53 6.20 3.01
CA LYS A 126 14.18 5.28 4.10
C LYS A 126 12.94 4.43 3.79
N HIS A 127 11.90 5.03 3.22
CA HIS A 127 10.59 4.37 3.09
C HIS A 127 10.21 4.04 1.66
N MET A 128 10.41 4.95 0.71
CA MET A 128 9.81 4.91 -0.63
C MET A 128 10.72 4.35 -1.72
N ILE A 129 11.76 3.60 -1.34
CA ILE A 129 12.60 2.88 -2.30
C ILE A 129 12.18 1.41 -2.40
N HIS A 130 11.88 0.99 -3.62
CA HIS A 130 11.78 -0.42 -3.96
C HIS A 130 13.15 -1.08 -3.85
N ARG A 131 13.25 -2.13 -3.04
CA ARG A 131 14.50 -2.86 -2.87
C ARG A 131 15.00 -3.37 -4.23
N PRO A 132 16.28 -3.15 -4.60
CA PRO A 132 16.83 -3.64 -5.86
C PRO A 132 16.56 -5.13 -6.09
N CYS A 133 16.01 -5.45 -7.25
CA CYS A 133 15.56 -6.78 -7.63
C CYS A 133 15.87 -7.09 -9.10
N GLY A 134 15.49 -8.29 -9.56
CA GLY A 134 15.66 -8.71 -10.95
C GLY A 134 17.05 -9.28 -11.16
N VAL A 135 17.79 -8.72 -12.12
CA VAL A 135 19.18 -9.15 -12.37
C VAL A 135 20.06 -8.92 -11.15
N ILE A 136 19.83 -7.82 -10.41
CA ILE A 136 20.59 -7.47 -9.19
C ILE A 136 20.31 -8.47 -8.06
N ASN A 137 19.07 -8.94 -7.93
CA ASN A 137 18.69 -9.92 -6.92
C ASN A 137 17.51 -10.78 -7.36
N ARG A 138 17.83 -11.93 -7.96
CA ARG A 138 16.87 -12.91 -8.48
C ARG A 138 16.04 -13.59 -7.39
N LYS A 139 16.51 -13.59 -6.13
CA LYS A 139 15.82 -14.19 -4.98
C LYS A 139 14.76 -13.26 -4.37
N SER A 140 14.59 -12.07 -4.91
CA SER A 140 13.63 -11.10 -4.37
C SER A 140 12.19 -11.64 -4.48
N PRO A 141 11.35 -11.55 -3.43
CA PRO A 141 9.97 -12.05 -3.45
C PRO A 141 9.05 -11.42 -4.51
N CYS A 142 9.46 -10.25 -5.04
CA CYS A 142 8.74 -9.55 -6.11
C CYS A 142 9.01 -10.14 -7.50
N ILE A 143 9.97 -11.06 -7.67
CA ILE A 143 10.26 -11.67 -8.97
C ILE A 143 9.24 -12.75 -9.30
N LYS A 144 8.74 -12.69 -10.54
CA LYS A 144 7.92 -13.72 -11.18
C LYS A 144 8.41 -13.86 -12.61
N ASP A 145 8.62 -15.08 -13.09
CA ASP A 145 8.98 -15.34 -14.49
C ASP A 145 10.20 -14.52 -14.95
N GLY A 146 11.18 -14.36 -14.05
CA GLY A 146 12.41 -13.59 -14.30
C GLY A 146 12.28 -12.07 -14.27
N ARG A 147 11.07 -11.50 -14.09
CA ARG A 147 10.83 -10.05 -14.05
C ARG A 147 10.20 -9.60 -12.73
N CYS A 148 10.37 -8.33 -12.38
CA CYS A 148 9.71 -7.76 -11.20
C CYS A 148 8.20 -7.60 -11.47
N LYS A 149 7.36 -8.14 -10.58
CA LYS A 149 5.89 -7.96 -10.61
C LYS A 149 5.45 -6.49 -10.56
N LYS A 150 6.32 -5.61 -10.03
CA LYS A 150 6.11 -4.16 -9.92
C LYS A 150 6.88 -3.37 -10.98
N MET A 151 7.46 -4.07 -11.97
CA MET A 151 8.14 -3.49 -13.13
C MET A 151 9.37 -2.63 -12.80
N HIS A 152 10.04 -2.88 -11.67
CA HIS A 152 11.31 -2.24 -11.37
C HIS A 152 12.50 -2.96 -12.03
N PRO A 153 13.57 -2.21 -12.42
CA PRO A 153 13.62 -0.75 -12.44
C PRO A 153 12.71 -0.17 -13.53
N LYS A 154 11.96 0.90 -13.21
CA LYS A 154 11.08 1.58 -14.17
C LYS A 154 11.90 2.39 -15.20
N GLN A 155 11.31 2.74 -16.33
CA GLN A 155 11.95 3.62 -17.31
C GLN A 155 11.93 5.08 -16.83
N PHE A 156 12.90 5.87 -17.29
CA PHE A 156 12.86 7.32 -17.09
C PHE A 156 11.84 7.96 -18.03
N LEU A 157 11.20 9.01 -17.55
CA LEU A 157 10.17 9.76 -18.26
C LEU A 157 10.32 11.24 -17.87
N ASP A 158 10.45 12.12 -18.86
CA ASP A 158 10.61 13.54 -18.60
C ASP A 158 9.31 14.22 -18.18
N GLU A 159 8.16 13.61 -18.49
CA GLU A 159 6.83 14.13 -18.18
C GLU A 159 5.88 12.99 -17.80
N THR A 160 4.91 13.29 -16.94
CA THR A 160 3.86 12.35 -16.56
C THR A 160 2.90 12.15 -17.73
N ARG A 161 2.53 10.89 -17.99
CA ARG A 161 1.60 10.52 -19.05
C ARG A 161 0.40 9.81 -18.46
N GLN A 162 -0.77 10.08 -19.01
CA GLN A 162 -1.97 9.31 -18.70
C GLN A 162 -1.82 7.90 -19.26
N GLY A 163 -1.99 6.88 -18.41
CA GLY A 163 -1.99 5.49 -18.85
C GLY A 163 -3.27 5.14 -19.59
N THR A 164 -3.19 4.31 -20.62
CA THR A 164 -4.37 3.68 -21.24
C THR A 164 -4.90 2.59 -20.32
N ASP A 165 -6.10 2.77 -19.76
CA ASP A 165 -6.77 1.87 -18.81
C ASP A 165 -5.87 1.39 -17.66
N SER A 166 -4.96 2.22 -17.19
CA SER A 166 -3.95 1.85 -16.19
C SER A 166 -3.52 3.05 -15.36
N TYR A 167 -2.76 2.79 -14.30
CA TYR A 167 -2.15 3.84 -13.48
C TYR A 167 -1.35 4.81 -14.36
N PRO A 168 -1.32 6.12 -14.06
CA PRO A 168 -0.48 7.07 -14.76
C PRO A 168 1.00 6.65 -14.74
N GLU A 169 1.70 6.96 -15.82
CA GLU A 169 3.14 6.83 -15.89
C GLU A 169 3.77 8.13 -15.41
N TYR A 170 4.12 8.18 -14.12
CA TYR A 170 4.69 9.39 -13.52
C TYR A 170 6.05 9.75 -14.08
N ARG A 171 6.31 11.06 -14.18
CA ARG A 171 7.62 11.65 -14.44
C ARG A 171 8.68 11.07 -13.52
N LYS A 172 9.81 10.68 -14.11
CA LYS A 172 11.02 10.16 -13.49
C LYS A 172 12.21 10.69 -14.28
N ARG A 173 12.69 11.87 -13.92
CA ARG A 173 13.85 12.45 -14.60
C ARG A 173 15.12 11.70 -14.25
N PHE A 174 16.06 11.72 -15.18
CA PHE A 174 17.40 11.21 -14.91
C PHE A 174 18.17 12.24 -14.09
N ASP A 175 18.45 11.89 -12.84
CA ASP A 175 19.35 12.62 -11.95
C ASP A 175 20.53 11.73 -11.53
N GLU A 176 21.51 12.32 -10.86
CA GLU A 176 22.63 11.58 -10.27
C GLU A 176 22.13 10.49 -9.31
N SER A 177 22.84 9.36 -9.32
CA SER A 177 22.47 8.23 -8.47
C SER A 177 22.93 8.47 -7.02
N ILE A 178 22.05 8.20 -6.07
CA ILE A 178 22.30 8.34 -4.64
C ILE A 178 22.96 7.06 -4.12
N SER A 179 24.05 7.21 -3.37
CA SER A 179 24.68 6.10 -2.68
C SER A 179 23.90 5.73 -1.42
N LEU A 180 23.50 4.46 -1.31
CA LEU A 180 22.92 3.88 -0.10
C LEU A 180 23.96 3.13 0.76
N GLY A 181 25.26 3.37 0.50
CA GLY A 181 26.37 2.66 1.12
C GLY A 181 26.62 1.26 0.54
N ARG A 182 27.83 0.72 0.78
CA ARG A 182 28.29 -0.61 0.28
C ARG A 182 28.08 -0.80 -1.23
N ASP A 183 28.51 0.15 -2.04
CA ASP A 183 28.46 0.14 -3.52
C ASP A 183 27.06 0.02 -4.13
N ARG A 184 26.02 0.41 -3.38
CA ARG A 184 24.63 0.42 -3.87
C ARG A 184 24.23 1.83 -4.28
N PHE A 185 24.06 2.01 -5.58
CA PHE A 185 23.56 3.24 -6.17
C PHE A 185 22.09 3.07 -6.52
N ILE A 186 21.27 4.06 -6.14
CA ILE A 186 19.84 4.10 -6.43
C ILE A 186 19.51 5.40 -7.14
N ASN A 187 18.64 5.29 -8.14
CA ASN A 187 18.12 6.41 -8.91
C ASN A 187 16.59 6.35 -8.95
N ASN A 188 15.99 7.32 -9.64
CA ASN A 188 14.54 7.50 -9.71
C ASN A 188 13.76 6.28 -10.24
N ARG A 189 14.42 5.30 -10.89
CA ARG A 189 13.79 4.07 -11.40
C ARG A 189 13.31 3.11 -10.30
N TRP A 190 13.75 3.32 -9.07
CA TRP A 190 13.43 2.48 -7.90
C TRP A 190 12.48 3.16 -6.92
N VAL A 191 12.11 4.42 -7.16
CA VAL A 191 11.19 5.15 -6.29
C VAL A 191 9.79 4.57 -6.43
N VAL A 192 9.09 4.46 -5.31
CA VAL A 192 7.68 4.08 -5.22
C VAL A 192 6.86 5.36 -5.14
N PRO A 193 5.71 5.46 -5.84
CA PRO A 193 4.86 6.66 -5.83
C PRO A 193 4.49 7.12 -4.42
N TYR A 194 4.62 8.41 -4.14
CA TYR A 194 4.40 8.96 -2.81
C TYR A 194 3.77 10.35 -2.87
N ASN A 195 3.08 10.73 -1.79
CA ASN A 195 2.70 12.12 -1.54
C ASN A 195 3.66 12.71 -0.49
N SER A 196 4.33 13.84 -0.81
CA SER A 196 5.38 14.41 0.06
C SER A 196 4.87 14.76 1.46
N ARG A 197 3.65 15.30 1.57
CA ARG A 197 3.06 15.70 2.85
C ARG A 197 2.75 14.50 3.73
N LEU A 198 2.16 13.44 3.16
CA LEU A 198 1.88 12.20 3.90
C LEU A 198 3.15 11.48 4.32
N LEU A 199 4.16 11.42 3.43
CA LEU A 199 5.44 10.79 3.73
C LEU A 199 6.15 11.47 4.92
N LEU A 200 6.24 12.80 4.89
CA LEU A 200 6.86 13.58 5.97
C LEU A 200 6.09 13.48 7.28
N LYS A 201 4.75 13.58 7.23
CA LYS A 201 3.92 13.55 8.44
C LYS A 201 3.99 12.20 9.15
N TYR A 202 3.95 11.10 8.41
CA TYR A 202 3.82 9.77 9.00
C TYR A 202 5.14 9.01 9.18
N ASP A 203 6.22 9.45 8.54
CA ASP A 203 7.56 8.82 8.55
C ASP A 203 7.46 7.29 8.42
N CYS A 204 6.71 6.85 7.41
CA CYS A 204 6.50 5.42 7.14
C CYS A 204 6.21 5.18 5.66
N HIS A 205 6.14 3.90 5.28
CA HIS A 205 5.83 3.52 3.91
C HIS A 205 4.35 3.74 3.59
N ILE A 206 4.09 4.78 2.80
CA ILE A 206 2.78 5.11 2.25
C ILE A 206 2.91 5.25 0.73
N ASN A 207 2.47 4.25 -0.01
CA ASN A 207 2.36 4.31 -1.47
C ASN A 207 1.06 4.99 -1.84
N VAL A 208 1.12 6.06 -2.63
CA VAL A 208 -0.05 6.77 -3.14
C VAL A 208 -0.04 6.68 -4.65
N GLU A 209 -1.07 6.08 -5.23
CA GLU A 209 -1.23 5.94 -6.67
C GLU A 209 -2.57 6.51 -7.12
N ILE A 210 -2.54 7.24 -8.21
CA ILE A 210 -3.71 7.74 -8.92
C ILE A 210 -4.25 6.62 -9.81
N CYS A 211 -5.54 6.31 -9.70
CA CYS A 211 -6.21 5.27 -10.44
C CYS A 211 -7.34 5.85 -11.27
N THR A 212 -7.25 5.66 -12.59
CA THR A 212 -8.20 6.23 -13.56
C THR A 212 -9.20 5.19 -14.09
N SER A 213 -9.16 3.95 -13.59
CA SER A 213 -9.93 2.83 -14.16
C SER A 213 -10.56 1.94 -13.09
N ILE A 214 -11.58 1.16 -13.50
CA ILE A 214 -12.25 0.13 -12.69
C ILE A 214 -11.27 -0.88 -12.08
N LYS A 215 -10.04 -0.98 -12.61
CA LYS A 215 -8.99 -1.85 -12.08
C LYS A 215 -8.63 -1.52 -10.63
N GLY A 216 -8.73 -0.26 -10.19
CA GLY A 216 -8.51 0.12 -8.79
C GLY A 216 -9.56 -0.45 -7.84
N ILE A 217 -10.82 -0.43 -8.29
CA ILE A 217 -11.95 -1.01 -7.57
C ILE A 217 -11.83 -2.54 -7.56
N MET A 218 -11.63 -3.18 -8.72
CA MET A 218 -11.41 -4.63 -8.80
C MET A 218 -10.22 -5.09 -7.93
N TYR A 219 -9.18 -4.26 -7.85
CA TYR A 219 -8.03 -4.54 -7.01
C TYR A 219 -8.42 -4.58 -5.53
N LEU A 220 -9.26 -3.67 -5.03
CA LEU A 220 -9.75 -3.72 -3.65
C LEU A 220 -10.76 -4.83 -3.40
N TYR A 221 -11.68 -5.08 -4.33
CA TYR A 221 -12.58 -6.25 -4.27
C TYR A 221 -11.78 -7.53 -4.08
N LYS A 222 -10.68 -7.71 -4.80
CA LYS A 222 -9.78 -8.85 -4.60
C LYS A 222 -9.32 -8.99 -3.14
N TYR A 223 -9.09 -7.89 -2.41
CA TYR A 223 -8.68 -7.92 -1.01
C TYR A 223 -9.84 -8.09 -0.03
N VAL A 224 -11.00 -7.52 -0.31
CA VAL A 224 -12.24 -7.76 0.45
C VAL A 224 -12.62 -9.24 0.40
N TYR A 225 -12.54 -9.86 -0.79
CA TYR A 225 -13.00 -11.23 -1.03
C TYR A 225 -11.88 -12.29 -0.94
N LYS A 226 -10.65 -11.92 -0.57
CA LYS A 226 -9.50 -12.84 -0.53
C LYS A 226 -9.67 -13.99 0.48
N GLY A 227 -10.62 -13.86 1.40
CA GLY A 227 -10.85 -14.82 2.48
C GLY A 227 -9.70 -14.81 3.50
N PRO A 228 -9.91 -15.40 4.68
CA PRO A 228 -8.84 -15.54 5.65
C PRO A 228 -7.79 -16.56 5.19
N ASP A 229 -6.55 -16.43 5.66
CA ASP A 229 -5.52 -17.44 5.43
C ASP A 229 -5.95 -18.77 6.07
N ARG A 230 -5.95 -19.85 5.27
CA ARG A 230 -6.30 -21.21 5.71
C ARG A 230 -5.12 -22.14 5.60
N VAL A 231 -5.01 -23.07 6.54
CA VAL A 231 -4.02 -24.13 6.56
C VAL A 231 -4.72 -25.47 6.70
N ALA A 232 -4.37 -26.41 5.82
CA ALA A 232 -4.76 -27.81 5.98
C ALA A 232 -3.69 -28.50 6.83
N MET A 233 -4.10 -29.10 7.94
CA MET A 233 -3.20 -29.83 8.85
C MET A 233 -3.59 -31.30 8.86
N GLU A 234 -2.60 -32.18 8.73
CA GLU A 234 -2.81 -33.62 8.87
C GLU A 234 -2.75 -34.00 10.36
N VAL A 235 -3.78 -34.70 10.85
CA VAL A 235 -3.87 -35.18 12.22
C VAL A 235 -3.83 -36.71 12.21
N HIS A 236 -2.67 -37.28 12.53
CA HIS A 236 -2.54 -38.73 12.68
C HIS A 236 -3.19 -39.19 13.98
N LYS A 237 -4.35 -39.88 13.90
CA LYS A 237 -4.95 -40.60 15.03
C LYS A 237 -4.88 -42.11 14.79
N GLY A 238 -3.94 -42.77 15.46
CA GLY A 238 -3.93 -44.23 15.64
C GLY A 238 -3.89 -45.07 14.35
N SER A 239 -4.05 -46.38 14.50
CA SER A 239 -3.88 -47.39 13.44
C SER A 239 -5.04 -47.48 12.42
N TYR A 240 -6.12 -46.71 12.60
CA TYR A 240 -7.28 -46.74 11.70
C TYR A 240 -7.32 -45.49 10.83
N MET A 241 -7.12 -45.68 9.52
CA MET A 241 -6.85 -44.61 8.55
C MET A 241 -8.11 -44.25 7.75
N ASP A 242 -8.90 -43.28 8.24
CA ASP A 242 -9.90 -42.59 7.41
C ASP A 242 -9.25 -41.38 6.70
N LYS A 243 -9.11 -41.45 5.38
CA LYS A 243 -8.47 -40.42 4.55
C LYS A 243 -9.14 -39.05 4.61
N ILE A 244 -10.43 -38.97 4.94
CA ILE A 244 -11.18 -37.71 4.99
C ILE A 244 -11.06 -37.07 6.38
N GLN A 245 -11.05 -37.88 7.45
CA GLN A 245 -10.89 -37.37 8.83
C GLN A 245 -9.44 -36.98 9.18
N GLN A 246 -8.48 -37.27 8.31
CA GLN A 246 -7.06 -36.96 8.52
C GLN A 246 -6.73 -35.48 8.34
N TYR A 247 -7.57 -34.70 7.66
CA TYR A 247 -7.25 -33.31 7.35
C TYR A 247 -8.19 -32.35 8.09
N VAL A 248 -7.60 -31.46 8.87
CA VAL A 248 -8.30 -30.34 9.50
C VAL A 248 -8.00 -29.09 8.68
N ASP A 249 -9.05 -28.51 8.09
CA ASP A 249 -9.00 -27.20 7.48
C ASP A 249 -9.21 -26.13 8.55
N ALA A 250 -8.12 -25.47 8.95
CA ALA A 250 -8.11 -24.48 10.02
C ALA A 250 -7.77 -23.08 9.49
N ARG A 251 -8.30 -22.06 10.17
CA ARG A 251 -7.88 -20.66 9.93
C ARG A 251 -6.55 -20.40 10.63
N TRP A 252 -5.57 -19.90 9.88
CA TRP A 252 -4.34 -19.38 10.45
C TRP A 252 -4.57 -17.96 10.95
N ILE A 253 -4.19 -17.66 12.19
CA ILE A 253 -4.23 -16.31 12.76
C ILE A 253 -2.86 -16.00 13.33
N CYS A 254 -2.19 -14.98 12.79
CA CYS A 254 -0.91 -14.53 13.33
C CYS A 254 -1.12 -13.71 14.63
N ALA A 255 -0.09 -13.62 15.49
CA ALA A 255 -0.18 -12.84 16.72
C ALA A 255 -0.61 -11.37 16.45
N PRO A 256 -0.14 -10.71 15.37
CA PRO A 256 -0.67 -9.43 14.92
C PRO A 256 -2.13 -9.39 14.45
N GLU A 257 -2.72 -10.45 13.95
CA GLU A 257 -4.15 -10.47 13.65
C GLU A 257 -4.97 -10.75 14.92
N ALA A 258 -4.48 -11.66 15.78
CA ALA A 258 -5.14 -12.04 17.03
C ALA A 258 -5.40 -10.84 17.94
N LEU A 259 -4.37 -10.05 18.30
CA LEU A 259 -4.62 -8.87 19.14
C LEU A 259 -5.41 -7.76 18.42
N TRP A 260 -5.46 -7.72 17.07
CA TRP A 260 -6.33 -6.76 16.38
C TRP A 260 -7.80 -7.06 16.69
N LYS A 261 -8.14 -8.36 16.66
CA LYS A 261 -9.45 -8.87 17.05
C LYS A 261 -9.72 -8.68 18.56
N ILE A 262 -8.75 -8.98 19.42
CA ILE A 262 -8.89 -8.78 20.88
C ILE A 262 -9.12 -7.30 21.23
N PHE A 263 -8.43 -6.38 20.54
CA PHE A 263 -8.65 -4.94 20.69
C PHE A 263 -9.90 -4.42 19.97
N GLN A 264 -10.65 -5.29 19.29
CA GLN A 264 -11.86 -4.94 18.55
C GLN A 264 -11.65 -3.85 17.50
N PHE A 265 -10.49 -3.83 16.85
CA PHE A 265 -10.22 -2.90 15.76
C PHE A 265 -10.92 -3.35 14.47
N THR A 266 -11.53 -2.41 13.77
CA THR A 266 -12.21 -2.64 12.48
C THR A 266 -11.23 -3.09 11.39
N LEU A 267 -11.63 -4.04 10.55
CA LEU A 267 -10.82 -4.54 9.43
C LEU A 267 -11.23 -3.94 8.08
N TYR A 268 -12.51 -3.62 7.92
CA TYR A 268 -13.14 -3.01 6.74
C TYR A 268 -14.19 -2.02 7.25
#